data_AF-A0A7J3I4W8-F1
#
_entry.id   AF-A0A7J3I4W8-F1
#
_cell.length_a   1.000
_cell.length_b   1.000
_cell.length_c   1.000
_cell.angle_alpha   90.00
_cell.angle_beta   90.00
_cell.angle_gamma   90.00
#
_symmetry.space_group_name_H-M   'P 1'
#
loop_
_entity.id
_entity.type
_entity.pdbx_description
1 polymer ?
#
loop_
_entity_poly.entity_id
_entity_poly.type
_entity_poly.pdbx_seq_one_letter_code
_entity_poly.pdbx_strand_id
1 'polypeptide(L)'
;MIIVTERFTVKVGPPWLTRYEKSRVLSARALQITLGAPILIDLPPDVRDPIAVARLELESGVLPITIRRCLPDGAYQDIPVKFLIGQGKGEK
;
A
#
# COMPACT_ATOMS: atom_id res chain seq x y z
N MET A 1 -12.20 14.94 23.20
CA MET A 1 -11.58 13.76 22.56
C MET A 1 -10.18 14.15 22.13
N ILE A 2 -9.16 13.58 22.75
CA ILE A 2 -7.75 13.83 22.42
C ILE A 2 -7.43 13.02 21.16
N ILE A 3 -7.28 13.68 20.02
CA ILE A 3 -6.71 13.04 18.83
C ILE A 3 -5.19 12.97 19.03
N VAL A 4 -4.71 11.82 19.50
CA VAL A 4 -3.28 11.52 19.52
C VAL A 4 -2.83 11.36 18.06
N THR A 5 -2.19 12.37 17.50
CA THR A 5 -1.47 12.23 16.23
C THR A 5 -0.19 11.45 16.48
N GLU A 6 -0.27 10.12 16.49
CA GLU A 6 0.92 9.27 16.47
C GLU A 6 1.66 9.50 15.15
N ARG A 7 2.87 10.09 15.24
CA ARG A 7 3.80 10.16 14.12
C ARG A 7 4.34 8.75 13.89
N PHE A 8 3.73 7.98 12.99
CA PHE A 8 4.22 6.65 12.63
C PHE A 8 5.60 6.79 11.96
N THR A 9 6.66 6.39 12.66
CA THR A 9 8.03 6.42 12.13
C THR A 9 8.43 5.05 11.57
N VAL A 10 8.78 5.00 10.30
CA VAL A 10 9.41 3.83 9.68
C VAL A 10 10.82 3.68 10.25
N LYS A 11 11.06 2.64 11.04
CA LYS A 11 12.36 2.31 11.66
C LYS A 11 13.13 1.30 10.81
N VAL A 12 12.43 0.46 10.07
CA VAL A 12 12.99 -0.65 9.30
C VAL A 12 12.84 -0.38 7.80
N GLY A 13 13.99 -0.29 7.12
CA GLY A 13 14.04 -0.08 5.67
C GLY A 13 13.74 1.36 5.24
N PRO A 14 13.66 1.61 3.92
CA PRO A 14 13.46 2.94 3.37
C PRO A 14 12.05 3.51 3.67
N PRO A 15 11.88 4.83 3.82
CA PRO A 15 10.57 5.43 4.11
C PRO A 15 9.57 5.37 2.94
N TRP A 16 9.98 4.88 1.76
CA TRP A 16 9.11 4.67 0.60
C TRP A 16 8.83 3.19 0.33
N LEU A 17 7.80 2.94 -0.47
CA LEU A 17 7.44 1.62 -0.97
C LEU A 17 8.45 1.16 -2.03
N THR A 18 9.12 0.03 -1.79
CA THR A 18 10.05 -0.54 -2.78
C THR A 18 9.29 -1.07 -4.01
N ARG A 19 9.98 -1.20 -5.16
CA ARG A 19 9.38 -1.80 -6.38
C ARG A 19 8.81 -3.20 -6.13
N TYR A 20 9.46 -3.98 -5.27
CA TYR A 20 9.05 -5.35 -4.94
C TYR A 20 7.80 -5.36 -4.07
N GLU A 21 7.77 -4.53 -3.03
CA GLU A 21 6.59 -4.37 -2.18
C GLU A 21 5.40 -3.84 -2.98
N LYS A 22 5.62 -2.83 -3.83
CA LYS A 22 4.59 -2.28 -4.72
C LYS A 22 3.98 -3.36 -5.60
N SER A 23 4.81 -4.13 -6.32
CA SER A 23 4.34 -5.22 -7.16
C SER A 23 3.59 -6.28 -6.36
N ARG A 24 4.09 -6.65 -5.17
CA ARG A 24 3.45 -7.66 -4.33
C ARG A 24 2.06 -7.24 -3.84
N VAL A 25 1.92 -5.98 -3.42
CA VAL A 25 0.64 -5.40 -3.00
C VAL A 25 -0.34 -5.37 -4.17
N LEU A 26 0.10 -4.90 -5.34
CA LEU A 26 -0.74 -4.88 -6.55
C LEU A 26 -1.17 -6.29 -6.97
N SER A 27 -0.28 -7.27 -6.98
CA SER A 27 -0.61 -8.66 -7.32
C SER A 27 -1.61 -9.27 -6.34
N ALA A 28 -1.40 -9.07 -5.04
CA ALA A 28 -2.32 -9.58 -4.02
C ALA A 28 -3.72 -8.94 -4.16
N ARG A 29 -3.78 -7.63 -4.41
CA ARG A 29 -5.05 -6.93 -4.57
C ARG A 29 -5.77 -7.28 -5.87
N ALA A 30 -5.04 -7.38 -6.99
CA ALA A 30 -5.60 -7.83 -8.26
C ALA A 30 -6.22 -9.23 -8.12
N LEU A 31 -5.55 -10.15 -7.41
CA LEU A 31 -6.09 -11.47 -7.11
C LEU A 31 -7.40 -11.39 -6.32
N GLN A 32 -7.48 -10.54 -5.29
CA GLN A 32 -8.72 -10.34 -4.54
C GLN A 32 -9.87 -9.89 -5.45
N ILE A 33 -9.61 -8.94 -6.35
CA ILE A 33 -10.61 -8.44 -7.31
C ILE A 33 -11.06 -9.56 -8.26
N THR A 34 -10.14 -10.37 -8.78
CA THR A 34 -10.47 -11.53 -9.61
C THR A 34 -11.32 -12.55 -8.87
N LEU A 35 -11.14 -12.70 -7.57
CA LEU A 35 -11.95 -13.56 -6.70
C LEU A 35 -13.31 -12.93 -6.30
N GLY A 36 -13.67 -11.78 -6.87
CA GLY A 36 -14.95 -11.10 -6.61
C GLY A 36 -14.97 -10.25 -5.34
N ALA A 37 -13.82 -9.88 -4.79
CA ALA A 37 -13.77 -8.95 -3.66
C ALA A 37 -14.32 -7.55 -4.06
N PRO A 38 -14.99 -6.84 -3.13
CA PRO A 38 -15.52 -5.52 -3.41
C PRO A 38 -14.39 -4.50 -3.66
N ILE A 39 -14.65 -3.61 -4.61
CA ILE A 39 -13.76 -2.52 -5.01
C ILE A 39 -14.12 -1.31 -4.13
N LEU A 40 -13.10 -0.64 -3.58
CA LEU A 40 -13.28 0.42 -2.57
C LEU A 40 -13.35 1.83 -3.14
N ILE A 41 -13.19 1.98 -4.46
CA ILE A 41 -13.19 3.26 -5.17
C ILE A 41 -14.23 3.27 -6.27
N ASP A 42 -14.69 4.47 -6.64
CA ASP A 42 -15.49 4.67 -7.84
C ASP A 42 -14.60 4.51 -9.07
N LEU A 43 -14.87 3.47 -9.86
CA LEU A 43 -14.12 3.20 -11.07
C LEU A 43 -14.66 3.97 -12.27
N PRO A 44 -13.78 4.54 -13.11
CA PRO A 44 -14.20 5.00 -14.43
C PRO A 44 -14.72 3.79 -15.25
N PRO A 45 -15.75 3.98 -16.09
CA PRO A 45 -16.41 2.89 -16.83
C PRO A 45 -15.49 2.14 -17.80
N ASP A 46 -14.34 2.73 -18.12
CA ASP A 46 -13.36 2.21 -19.09
C ASP A 46 -12.37 1.20 -18.48
N VAL A 47 -12.18 1.21 -17.15
CA VAL A 47 -11.16 0.38 -16.48
C VAL A 47 -11.79 -0.91 -15.96
N ARG A 48 -11.56 -2.01 -16.66
CA ARG A 48 -12.00 -3.36 -16.25
C ARG A 48 -10.87 -4.30 -15.86
N ASP A 49 -9.62 -3.92 -16.12
CA ASP A 49 -8.47 -4.74 -15.80
C ASP A 49 -8.20 -4.76 -14.27
N PRO A 50 -8.13 -5.94 -13.63
CA PRO A 50 -7.93 -6.04 -12.17
C PRO A 50 -6.65 -5.37 -11.68
N ILE A 51 -5.58 -5.37 -12.49
CA ILE A 51 -4.30 -4.75 -12.11
C ILE A 51 -4.43 -3.23 -12.17
N ALA A 52 -5.09 -2.70 -13.20
CA ALA A 52 -5.39 -1.27 -13.31
C ALA A 52 -6.27 -0.78 -12.15
N VAL A 53 -7.30 -1.54 -11.77
CA VAL A 53 -8.14 -1.25 -10.59
C VAL A 53 -7.30 -1.23 -9.32
N ALA A 54 -6.51 -2.28 -9.07
CA ALA A 54 -5.64 -2.36 -7.89
C ALA A 54 -4.64 -1.19 -7.81
N ARG A 55 -4.16 -0.69 -8.95
CA ARG A 55 -3.27 0.47 -9.03
C ARG A 55 -3.96 1.74 -8.56
N LEU A 56 -5.18 2.00 -9.06
CA LEU A 56 -5.96 3.17 -8.66
C LEU A 56 -6.31 3.14 -7.16
N GLU A 57 -6.65 1.96 -6.63
CA GLU A 57 -6.90 1.80 -5.19
C GLU A 57 -5.64 2.05 -4.34
N LEU A 58 -4.48 1.57 -4.82
CA LEU A 58 -3.20 1.81 -4.15
C LEU A 58 -2.84 3.30 -4.15
N GLU A 59 -3.04 4.00 -5.26
CA GLU A 59 -2.77 5.44 -5.38
C GLU A 59 -3.73 6.27 -4.52
N SER A 60 -4.96 5.82 -4.35
CA SER A 60 -5.95 6.44 -3.47
C SER A 60 -5.67 6.19 -1.97
N GLY A 61 -4.76 5.27 -1.63
CA GLY A 61 -4.37 4.98 -0.25
C GLY A 61 -5.47 4.36 0.61
N VAL A 62 -6.51 3.78 -0.01
CA VAL A 62 -7.67 3.17 0.66
C VAL A 62 -7.46 1.70 1.01
N LEU A 63 -6.42 1.06 0.49
CA LEU A 63 -6.16 -0.37 0.69
C LEU A 63 -5.78 -0.67 2.15
N PRO A 64 -6.53 -1.54 2.85
CA PRO A 64 -6.23 -1.96 4.23
C PRO A 64 -5.13 -3.04 4.23
N ILE A 65 -3.95 -2.71 3.71
CA ILE A 65 -2.81 -3.62 3.60
C ILE A 65 -1.66 -3.10 4.46
N THR A 66 -1.03 -4.00 5.19
CA THR A 66 0.14 -3.76 6.04
C THR A 66 1.32 -4.58 5.52
N ILE A 67 2.49 -3.96 5.41
CA ILE A 67 3.73 -4.61 5.01
C ILE A 67 4.54 -4.91 6.25
N ARG A 68 4.88 -6.19 6.45
CA ARG A 68 5.84 -6.60 7.47
C ARG A 68 7.24 -6.64 6.88
N ARG A 69 8.14 -5.80 7.40
CA ARG A 69 9.58 -5.86 7.07
C ARG A 69 10.31 -6.58 8.17
N CYS A 70 11.02 -7.65 7.83
CA CYS A 70 11.84 -8.43 8.77
C CYS A 70 13.33 -8.13 8.54
N LEU A 71 14.07 -7.92 9.63
CA LEU A 71 15.53 -7.89 9.66
C LEU A 71 16.08 -9.31 9.76
N PRO A 72 17.35 -9.53 9.35
CA PRO A 72 18.04 -10.80 9.58
C PRO A 72 18.12 -11.18 11.07
N ASP A 73 18.09 -10.20 11.97
CA ASP A 73 18.10 -10.39 13.43
C ASP A 73 16.76 -10.88 14.00
N GLY A 74 15.74 -11.10 13.15
CA GLY A 74 14.40 -11.55 13.54
C GLY A 74 13.46 -10.43 14.02
N ALA A 75 13.98 -9.21 14.22
CA ALA A 75 13.14 -8.04 14.45
C ALA A 75 12.27 -7.74 13.22
N TYR A 76 11.02 -7.33 13.45
CA TYR A 76 10.11 -6.94 12.36
C TYR A 76 9.36 -5.66 12.67
N GLN A 77 8.94 -4.96 11.62
CA GLN A 77 8.06 -3.81 11.73
C GLN A 77 6.87 -3.96 10.78
N ASP A 78 5.67 -3.77 11.33
CA ASP A 78 4.43 -3.74 10.56
C ASP A 78 4.13 -2.29 10.15
N ILE A 79 4.21 -2.02 8.85
CA ILE A 79 4.08 -0.69 8.26
C ILE A 79 2.83 -0.65 7.38
N PRO A 80 1.81 0.15 7.73
CA PRO A 80 0.64 0.33 6.87
C PRO A 80 1.03 1.02 5.55
N VAL A 81 0.52 0.50 4.44
CA VAL A 81 0.88 0.99 3.09
C VAL A 81 0.56 2.48 2.91
N LYS A 82 -0.48 2.98 3.59
CA LYS A 82 -0.87 4.40 3.62
C LYS A 82 0.29 5.35 3.96
N PHE A 83 1.23 4.94 4.83
CA PHE A 83 2.35 5.80 5.23
C PHE A 83 3.52 5.78 4.23
N LEU A 84 3.56 4.80 3.32
CA LEU A 84 4.61 4.63 2.33
C LEU A 84 4.27 5.29 0.97
N ILE A 85 2.99 5.55 0.73
CA ILE A 85 2.50 6.23 -0.48
C ILE A 85 2.76 7.74 -0.31
N GLY A 86 3.73 8.28 -1.07
CA GLY A 86 4.02 9.73 -1.10
C GLY A 86 5.44 10.14 -0.71
N GLN A 87 6.21 9.25 -0.07
CA GLN A 87 7.59 9.53 0.36
C GLN A 87 8.64 9.43 -0.78
N GLY A 88 8.18 9.12 -2.01
CA GLY A 88 9.02 8.90 -3.19
C GLY A 88 9.04 10.03 -4.20
N LYS A 89 8.38 11.18 -3.95
CA LYS A 89 8.57 12.36 -4.80
C LYS A 89 9.89 13.00 -4.42
N GLY A 90 10.97 12.46 -4.98
CA GLY A 90 12.23 13.19 -5.10
C GLY A 90 11.91 14.52 -5.77
N GLU A 91 12.10 15.59 -5.02
CA GLU A 91 12.25 16.93 -5.52
C GLU A 91 13.48 16.95 -6.43
N LYS A 92 13.24 16.85 -7.74
CA LYS A 92 14.04 17.44 -8.82
C LYS A 92 13.13 17.66 -10.02
#